data_AF-A0A949ASV3-F1
#
_entry.id   AF-A0A949ASV3-F1
#
_cell.length_a   1.000
_cell.length_b   1.000
_cell.length_c   1.000
_cell.angle_alpha   90.00
_cell.angle_beta   90.00
_cell.angle_gamma   90.00
#
_symmetry.space_group_name_H-M   'P 1'
#
loop_
_entity.id
_entity.type
_entity.pdbx_description
1 polymer ?
#
loop_
_entity_poly.entity_id
_entity_poly.type
_entity_poly.pdbx_seq_one_letter_code
_entity_poly.pdbx_strand_id
1 'polypeptide(L)'
;MGLLKKLLEKFNFIFNKRLIYQDKTKRTIHNQEKINFSSHSSYHLIVIAARVKSEKQLGEYITDDEDLTVKIDNKTFPKLNSDSIIDSPAAFSGGKLHDLAKTIYFLAFLHGTEHTIILSADEPINTATFESLKIYILKDLKKKFKIKPNIQAEDGDRRPWLTFVLDNFPIKSIKSTITYSRRKQDSDDVKVKINGKIQTSFIPTRKHFFWKFIGSLLSWEFPTKTKTKGFWTWLPPGLHYIEFDADRMPVLRKLIINFGEKPSIPKRPGSKQIPTVDNPKWTGDFRDDTEDILLARLIFGEAKNQSEDAKIGIGFTVVNRVKKQRPNWGFSIKEVILKENQYDALWNPITSGGVQDPLNNADILTQKAWKESYNIARGILDESLEDPSSGATNFHSYKERKGFPDWAADKNFKIKIGNTYFYELES
;
A
#
# COMPACT_ATOMS: atom_id res chain seq x y z
N MET A 1 35.75 -1.87 1.06
CA MET A 1 34.40 -2.42 0.73
C MET A 1 33.24 -1.83 1.55
N GLY A 2 33.45 -1.33 2.78
CA GLY A 2 32.37 -0.78 3.63
C GLY A 2 31.88 0.64 3.30
N LEU A 3 32.72 1.50 2.70
CA LEU A 3 32.31 2.87 2.34
C LEU A 3 31.34 2.92 1.16
N LEU A 4 31.51 2.04 0.17
CA LEU A 4 30.63 1.95 -1.00
C LEU A 4 29.26 1.40 -0.63
N LYS A 5 29.20 0.46 0.34
CA LYS A 5 27.94 -0.06 0.90
C LYS A 5 27.19 1.00 1.72
N LYS A 6 27.91 1.79 2.55
CA LYS A 6 27.34 2.96 3.26
C LYS A 6 26.92 4.11 2.33
N LEU A 7 27.63 4.32 1.21
CA LEU A 7 27.24 5.29 0.18
C LEU A 7 26.04 4.81 -0.63
N LEU A 8 25.92 3.52 -0.93
CA LEU A 8 24.72 2.92 -1.56
C LEU A 8 23.50 2.92 -0.63
N GLU A 9 23.70 2.68 0.67
CA GLU A 9 22.64 2.81 1.69
C GLU A 9 22.20 4.27 1.87
N LYS A 10 23.12 5.24 1.82
CA LYS A 10 22.78 6.67 1.81
C LYS A 10 22.14 7.14 0.50
N PHE A 11 22.47 6.53 -0.65
CA PHE A 11 21.84 6.87 -1.93
C PHE A 11 20.42 6.29 -2.08
N ASN A 12 20.09 5.20 -1.37
CA ASN A 12 18.73 4.68 -1.29
C ASN A 12 17.78 5.55 -0.44
N PHE A 13 18.28 6.55 0.27
CA PHE A 13 17.48 7.51 1.03
C PHE A 13 16.93 8.67 0.17
N ILE A 14 17.28 8.74 -1.12
CA ILE A 14 16.91 9.86 -2.02
C ILE A 14 15.59 9.59 -2.76
N PHE A 15 15.06 8.37 -2.72
CA PHE A 15 13.77 8.05 -3.32
C PHE A 15 12.80 7.49 -2.27
N ASN A 16 11.70 8.21 -2.01
CA ASN A 16 10.54 7.75 -1.23
C ASN A 16 9.80 6.57 -1.89
N LYS A 17 10.50 5.71 -2.63
CA LYS A 17 9.97 4.51 -3.26
C LYS A 17 11.02 3.40 -3.30
N ARG A 18 10.64 2.17 -2.91
CA ARG A 18 11.46 0.96 -3.02
C ARG A 18 10.81 0.01 -4.03
N LEU A 19 11.52 -0.36 -5.09
CA LEU A 19 11.05 -1.39 -6.04
C LEU A 19 11.00 -2.73 -5.32
N ILE A 20 9.87 -3.45 -5.41
CA ILE A 20 9.68 -4.76 -4.78
C ILE A 20 9.34 -5.87 -5.77
N TYR A 21 8.80 -5.52 -6.94
CA TYR A 21 8.50 -6.47 -7.99
C TYR A 21 8.74 -5.83 -9.35
N GLN A 22 9.29 -6.60 -10.28
CA GLN A 22 9.50 -6.18 -11.66
C GLN A 22 9.34 -7.35 -12.62
N ASP A 23 8.52 -7.13 -13.64
CA ASP A 23 8.39 -7.99 -14.81
C ASP A 23 8.59 -7.13 -16.06
N LYS A 24 9.43 -7.60 -16.98
CA LYS A 24 9.75 -6.96 -18.27
C LYS A 24 9.45 -7.89 -19.45
N THR A 25 8.85 -9.04 -19.20
CA THR A 25 8.62 -10.06 -20.22
C THR A 25 7.37 -9.69 -21.00
N LYS A 26 7.59 -9.21 -22.23
CA LYS A 26 6.50 -8.96 -23.17
C LYS A 26 5.84 -10.28 -23.56
N ARG A 27 4.52 -10.38 -23.40
CA ARG A 27 3.74 -11.58 -23.70
C ARG A 27 2.27 -11.24 -23.96
N THR A 28 1.58 -12.17 -24.60
CA THR A 28 0.13 -12.11 -24.80
C THR A 28 -0.60 -12.62 -23.56
N ILE A 29 -1.66 -11.94 -23.15
CA ILE A 29 -2.53 -12.38 -22.05
C ILE A 29 -3.65 -13.25 -22.64
N HIS A 30 -3.69 -14.51 -22.20
CA HIS A 30 -4.68 -15.50 -22.64
C HIS A 30 -5.85 -15.53 -21.66
N ASN A 31 -6.93 -14.79 -21.96
CA ASN A 31 -8.10 -14.59 -21.10
C ASN A 31 -7.78 -13.89 -19.77
N GLN A 32 -7.06 -14.55 -18.86
CA GLN A 32 -6.68 -13.97 -17.58
C GLN A 32 -5.29 -14.40 -17.15
N GLU A 33 -4.51 -13.46 -16.63
CA GLU A 33 -3.25 -13.75 -15.96
C GLU A 33 -3.27 -13.22 -14.53
N LYS A 34 -2.87 -14.06 -13.57
CA LYS A 34 -2.77 -13.70 -12.15
C LYS A 34 -1.31 -13.59 -11.76
N ILE A 35 -0.92 -12.43 -11.27
CA ILE A 35 0.42 -12.11 -10.78
C ILE A 35 0.34 -11.91 -9.27
N ASN A 36 1.05 -12.73 -8.49
CA ASN A 36 1.11 -12.61 -7.04
C ASN A 36 2.38 -11.85 -6.60
N PHE A 37 2.28 -11.05 -5.55
CA PHE A 37 3.43 -10.43 -4.90
C PHE A 37 3.17 -10.21 -3.42
N SER A 38 4.22 -10.24 -2.62
CA SER A 38 4.12 -10.03 -1.17
C SER A 38 4.68 -8.66 -0.76
N SER A 39 3.95 -7.97 0.11
CA SER A 39 4.34 -6.66 0.67
C SER A 39 3.49 -6.34 1.89
N HIS A 40 4.05 -5.71 2.91
CA HIS A 40 3.28 -5.24 4.06
C HIS A 40 2.30 -4.12 3.69
N SER A 41 1.26 -3.97 4.52
CA SER A 41 0.27 -2.89 4.43
C SER A 41 0.93 -1.53 4.22
N SER A 42 0.80 -0.97 3.02
CA SER A 42 1.48 0.27 2.66
C SER A 42 0.92 0.90 1.39
N TYR A 43 1.35 2.13 1.12
CA TYR A 43 1.10 2.77 -0.17
C TYR A 43 1.98 2.17 -1.25
N HIS A 44 1.37 1.78 -2.36
CA HIS A 44 2.03 1.21 -3.51
C HIS A 44 1.88 2.10 -4.73
N LEU A 45 2.93 2.14 -5.54
CA LEU A 45 2.88 2.60 -6.92
C LEU A 45 3.06 1.39 -7.83
N ILE A 46 1.99 0.97 -8.49
CA ILE A 46 1.98 -0.11 -9.47
C ILE A 46 1.97 0.52 -10.86
N VAL A 47 2.91 0.13 -11.72
CA VAL A 47 3.09 0.68 -13.06
C VAL A 47 2.96 -0.45 -14.07
N ILE A 48 1.94 -0.39 -14.91
CA ILE A 48 1.64 -1.41 -15.92
C ILE A 48 1.73 -0.74 -17.29
N ALA A 49 2.45 -1.36 -18.22
CA ALA A 49 2.45 -0.99 -19.63
C ALA A 49 1.94 -2.17 -20.47
N ALA A 50 1.05 -1.86 -21.39
CA ALA A 50 0.49 -2.80 -22.35
C ALA A 50 0.12 -2.04 -23.64
N ARG A 51 -0.11 -2.80 -24.70
CA ARG A 51 -0.69 -2.33 -25.96
C ARG A 51 -1.74 -3.34 -26.40
N VAL A 52 -2.76 -2.83 -27.09
CA VAL A 52 -3.91 -3.59 -27.59
C VAL A 52 -4.27 -3.06 -28.96
N LYS A 53 -4.75 -3.95 -29.84
CA LYS A 53 -5.07 -3.66 -31.24
C LYS A 53 -6.53 -3.31 -31.44
N SER A 54 -6.79 -2.40 -32.37
CA SER A 54 -8.15 -2.14 -32.83
C SER A 54 -8.71 -3.28 -33.69
N GLU A 55 -10.03 -3.33 -33.82
CA GLU A 55 -10.78 -4.21 -34.73
C GLU A 55 -10.11 -4.32 -36.12
N LYS A 56 -9.70 -3.19 -36.72
CA LYS A 56 -9.11 -3.11 -38.07
C LYS A 56 -7.73 -3.75 -38.17
N GLN A 57 -7.00 -3.82 -37.06
CA GLN A 57 -5.68 -4.45 -36.99
C GLN A 57 -5.77 -5.95 -36.72
N LEU A 58 -6.92 -6.42 -36.21
CA LEU A 58 -7.20 -7.82 -35.95
C LEU A 58 -7.68 -8.54 -37.22
N GLY A 59 -8.47 -7.88 -38.06
CA GLY A 59 -8.87 -8.39 -39.36
C GLY A 59 -10.11 -7.69 -39.91
N GLU A 60 -10.35 -7.85 -41.21
CA GLU A 60 -11.46 -7.20 -41.93
C GLU A 60 -12.85 -7.62 -41.42
N TYR A 61 -12.97 -8.82 -40.84
CA TYR A 61 -14.24 -9.40 -40.35
C TYR A 61 -14.38 -9.36 -38.83
N ILE A 62 -13.43 -8.76 -38.12
CA ILE A 62 -13.50 -8.64 -36.66
C ILE A 62 -14.27 -7.38 -36.32
N THR A 63 -15.26 -7.52 -35.43
CA THR A 63 -16.17 -6.42 -35.04
C THR A 63 -15.88 -5.85 -33.66
N ASP A 64 -14.91 -6.42 -32.95
CA ASP A 64 -14.52 -6.03 -31.59
C ASP A 64 -13.01 -5.73 -31.53
N ASP A 65 -12.62 -4.77 -30.70
CA ASP A 65 -11.21 -4.46 -30.44
C ASP A 65 -10.64 -5.34 -29.32
N GLU A 66 -9.31 -5.36 -29.17
CA GLU A 66 -8.72 -6.01 -27.99
C GLU A 66 -8.85 -5.07 -26.78
N ASP A 67 -9.34 -5.55 -25.64
CA ASP A 67 -9.26 -4.83 -24.37
C ASP A 67 -8.39 -5.60 -23.34
N LEU A 68 -7.84 -4.84 -22.39
CA LEU A 68 -7.15 -5.39 -21.23
C LEU A 68 -7.55 -4.61 -19.98
N THR A 69 -8.15 -5.31 -19.02
CA THR A 69 -8.54 -4.74 -17.73
C THR A 69 -7.57 -5.15 -16.63
N VAL A 70 -7.50 -4.33 -15.59
CA VAL A 70 -6.65 -4.56 -14.41
C VAL A 70 -7.51 -4.59 -13.16
N LYS A 71 -7.34 -5.65 -12.37
CA LYS A 71 -7.87 -5.78 -11.02
C LYS A 71 -6.69 -5.93 -10.04
N ILE A 72 -6.72 -5.20 -8.94
CA ILE A 72 -5.70 -5.26 -7.89
C ILE A 72 -6.38 -5.73 -6.62
N ASP A 73 -5.91 -6.84 -6.08
CA ASP A 73 -6.60 -7.65 -5.07
C ASP A 73 -8.04 -7.93 -5.51
N ASN A 74 -9.02 -7.51 -4.71
CA ASN A 74 -10.44 -7.65 -5.04
C ASN A 74 -11.04 -6.41 -5.71
N LYS A 75 -10.22 -5.42 -6.08
CA LYS A 75 -10.70 -4.11 -6.53
C LYS A 75 -10.55 -3.89 -8.02
N THR A 76 -11.64 -3.44 -8.63
CA THR A 76 -11.71 -2.97 -10.02
C THR A 76 -11.69 -1.44 -10.08
N PHE A 77 -11.44 -0.90 -11.27
CA PHE A 77 -11.30 0.53 -11.50
C PHE A 77 -12.19 0.96 -12.67
N PRO A 78 -13.51 1.12 -12.44
CA PRO A 78 -14.47 1.43 -13.49
C PRO A 78 -14.43 2.91 -13.90
N LYS A 79 -15.01 3.20 -15.07
CA LYS A 79 -15.25 4.59 -15.49
C LYS A 79 -16.08 5.31 -14.44
N LEU A 80 -15.73 6.56 -14.11
CA LEU A 80 -16.48 7.31 -13.10
C LEU A 80 -17.96 7.44 -13.50
N ASN A 81 -18.85 7.21 -12.53
CA ASN A 81 -20.31 7.19 -12.71
C ASN A 81 -20.83 6.08 -13.63
N SER A 82 -20.10 4.96 -13.74
CA SER A 82 -20.48 3.77 -14.49
C SER A 82 -19.85 2.54 -13.82
N ASP A 83 -20.44 1.37 -14.02
CA ASP A 83 -19.83 0.09 -13.60
C ASP A 83 -18.91 -0.50 -14.68
N SER A 84 -18.77 0.17 -15.82
CA SER A 84 -17.93 -0.29 -16.94
C SER A 84 -16.45 -0.28 -16.55
N ILE A 85 -15.88 -1.47 -16.47
CA ILE A 85 -14.44 -1.68 -16.29
C ILE A 85 -13.71 -1.73 -17.63
N ILE A 86 -14.38 -2.25 -18.66
CA ILE A 86 -13.94 -2.17 -20.05
C ILE A 86 -13.96 -0.71 -20.44
N ASP A 87 -12.95 -0.31 -21.22
CA ASP A 87 -12.86 1.02 -21.81
C ASP A 87 -12.67 2.18 -20.81
N SER A 88 -12.47 1.83 -19.53
CA SER A 88 -12.21 2.78 -18.45
C SER A 88 -10.81 3.40 -18.62
N PRO A 89 -10.53 4.56 -17.98
CA PRO A 89 -9.18 5.11 -17.98
C PRO A 89 -8.13 4.13 -17.42
N ALA A 90 -8.53 3.19 -16.55
CA ALA A 90 -7.67 2.17 -15.97
C ALA A 90 -7.54 0.89 -16.80
N ALA A 91 -8.23 0.79 -17.95
CA ALA A 91 -8.10 -0.30 -18.91
C ALA A 91 -7.24 0.11 -20.13
N PHE A 92 -6.94 -0.85 -20.99
CA PHE A 92 -6.32 -0.64 -22.29
C PHE A 92 -7.33 -1.03 -23.34
N SER A 93 -7.75 -0.11 -24.21
CA SER A 93 -8.73 -0.36 -25.29
C SER A 93 -8.07 -0.23 -26.64
N GLY A 94 -8.26 -1.23 -27.49
CA GLY A 94 -7.68 -1.34 -28.82
C GLY A 94 -8.20 -0.28 -29.78
N GLY A 95 -9.48 0.04 -29.71
CA GLY A 95 -10.15 1.09 -30.46
C GLY A 95 -9.67 2.49 -30.10
N LYS A 96 -8.96 2.64 -28.97
CA LYS A 96 -8.28 3.88 -28.58
C LYS A 96 -6.76 3.83 -28.80
N LEU A 97 -6.13 2.67 -28.64
CA LEU A 97 -4.67 2.56 -28.63
C LEU A 97 -4.07 2.19 -29.98
N HIS A 98 -4.79 1.45 -30.82
CA HIS A 98 -4.33 1.03 -32.14
C HIS A 98 -2.92 0.41 -32.15
N ASP A 99 -2.65 -0.54 -31.24
CA ASP A 99 -1.34 -1.21 -31.03
C ASP A 99 -0.20 -0.31 -30.52
N LEU A 100 -0.55 0.86 -29.98
CA LEU A 100 0.42 1.76 -29.35
C LEU A 100 0.38 1.62 -27.83
N ALA A 101 1.55 1.68 -27.20
CA ALA A 101 1.72 1.49 -25.78
C ALA A 101 1.03 2.60 -24.97
N LYS A 102 0.35 2.17 -23.92
CA LYS A 102 -0.14 3.02 -22.83
C LYS A 102 0.54 2.58 -21.54
N THR A 103 0.76 3.52 -20.62
CA THR A 103 1.24 3.20 -19.26
C THR A 103 0.26 3.70 -18.21
N ILE A 104 -0.14 2.81 -17.30
CA ILE A 104 -1.06 3.11 -16.20
C ILE A 104 -0.30 3.04 -14.87
N TYR A 105 -0.43 4.10 -14.09
CA TYR A 105 0.14 4.23 -12.75
C TYR A 105 -0.99 4.13 -11.72
N PHE A 106 -1.06 3.04 -10.99
CA PHE A 106 -1.96 2.91 -9.85
C PHE A 106 -1.25 3.35 -8.59
N LEU A 107 -1.82 4.34 -7.92
CA LEU A 107 -1.44 4.76 -6.58
C LEU A 107 -2.56 4.30 -5.63
N ALA A 108 -2.26 3.32 -4.79
CA ALA A 108 -3.24 2.69 -3.90
C ALA A 108 -2.59 2.32 -2.56
N PHE A 109 -3.37 2.24 -1.49
CA PHE A 109 -2.95 1.55 -0.26
C PHE A 109 -3.44 0.11 -0.33
N LEU A 110 -2.54 -0.84 -0.12
CA LEU A 110 -2.88 -2.27 -0.09
C LEU A 110 -2.77 -2.77 1.35
N HIS A 111 -3.69 -3.65 1.76
CA HIS A 111 -3.76 -4.20 3.11
C HIS A 111 -3.31 -5.67 3.15
N GLY A 112 -2.57 -6.05 4.19
CA GLY A 112 -2.08 -7.41 4.39
C GLY A 112 -0.64 -7.58 3.93
N THR A 113 -0.28 -8.83 3.64
CA THR A 113 1.06 -9.23 3.19
C THR A 113 1.06 -9.85 1.80
N GLU A 114 -0.10 -10.32 1.33
CA GLU A 114 -0.27 -11.06 0.08
C GLU A 114 -1.19 -10.28 -0.85
N HIS A 115 -0.72 -10.02 -2.05
CA HIS A 115 -1.41 -9.22 -3.04
C HIS A 115 -1.44 -9.89 -4.40
N THR A 116 -2.46 -9.54 -5.18
CA THR A 116 -2.67 -10.11 -6.49
C THR A 116 -2.98 -9.01 -7.51
N ILE A 117 -2.43 -9.13 -8.71
CA ILE A 117 -2.84 -8.36 -9.87
C ILE A 117 -3.42 -9.35 -10.86
N ILE A 118 -4.64 -9.07 -11.30
CA ILE A 118 -5.33 -9.86 -12.31
C ILE A 118 -5.45 -9.00 -13.56
N LEU A 119 -4.81 -9.45 -14.63
CA LEU A 119 -4.95 -8.90 -15.98
C LEU A 119 -6.00 -9.74 -16.70
N SER A 120 -7.05 -9.14 -17.25
CA SER A 120 -8.09 -9.87 -17.98
C SER A 120 -8.26 -9.27 -19.36
N ALA A 121 -8.01 -10.08 -20.39
CA ALA A 121 -8.28 -9.78 -21.78
C ALA A 121 -9.66 -10.34 -22.14
N ASP A 122 -10.44 -9.59 -22.91
CA ASP A 122 -11.73 -10.02 -23.43
C ASP A 122 -11.62 -10.54 -24.86
N GLU A 123 -12.71 -10.46 -25.63
CA GLU A 123 -12.73 -10.91 -27.02
C GLU A 123 -12.15 -9.83 -27.95
N PRO A 124 -11.42 -10.22 -29.02
CA PRO A 124 -11.01 -11.58 -29.34
C PRO A 124 -9.94 -12.10 -28.38
N ILE A 125 -10.15 -13.31 -27.84
CA ILE A 125 -9.27 -13.94 -26.86
C ILE A 125 -7.87 -14.13 -27.48
N ASN A 126 -6.82 -13.92 -26.68
CA ASN A 126 -5.40 -14.22 -27.01
C ASN A 126 -4.68 -13.17 -27.86
N THR A 127 -4.93 -11.89 -27.61
CA THR A 127 -4.50 -10.82 -28.53
C THR A 127 -3.84 -9.65 -27.77
N ALA A 128 -4.40 -9.27 -26.61
CA ALA A 128 -3.86 -8.21 -25.77
C ALA A 128 -2.41 -8.46 -25.30
N THR A 129 -1.54 -7.47 -25.52
CA THR A 129 -0.10 -7.60 -25.28
C THR A 129 0.33 -6.85 -24.01
N PHE A 130 0.68 -7.60 -22.98
CA PHE A 130 1.36 -7.09 -21.79
C PHE A 130 2.84 -6.81 -22.10
N GLU A 131 3.36 -5.67 -21.63
CA GLU A 131 4.76 -5.30 -21.85
C GLU A 131 5.60 -5.26 -20.58
N SER A 132 5.10 -4.68 -19.49
CA SER A 132 5.83 -4.65 -18.23
C SER A 132 4.98 -4.31 -17.01
N LEU A 133 5.46 -4.75 -15.85
CA LEU A 133 4.91 -4.42 -14.53
C LEU A 133 6.06 -4.01 -13.60
N LYS A 134 5.88 -2.92 -12.86
CA LYS A 134 6.77 -2.52 -11.76
C LYS A 134 5.96 -2.15 -10.54
N ILE A 135 6.31 -2.68 -9.39
CA ILE A 135 5.63 -2.39 -8.12
C ILE A 135 6.63 -1.76 -7.16
N TYR A 136 6.27 -0.60 -6.63
CA TYR A 136 7.06 0.11 -5.63
C TYR A 136 6.27 0.28 -4.33
N ILE A 137 6.92 0.06 -3.19
CA ILE A 137 6.43 0.54 -1.90
C ILE A 137 6.81 2.02 -1.76
N LEU A 138 5.86 2.87 -1.37
CA LEU A 138 6.08 4.28 -1.09
C LEU A 138 6.25 4.50 0.41
N LYS A 139 7.49 4.75 0.83
CA LYS A 139 7.79 5.12 2.22
C LYS A 139 7.45 6.59 2.44
N ASP A 140 6.81 6.89 3.57
CA ASP A 140 6.52 8.25 4.03
C ASP A 140 5.82 9.12 2.98
N LEU A 141 4.70 8.64 2.44
CA LEU A 141 3.88 9.45 1.54
C LEU A 141 3.38 10.68 2.30
N LYS A 142 3.89 11.86 1.90
CA LYS A 142 3.55 13.16 2.49
C LYS A 142 2.38 13.80 1.72
N LYS A 143 2.12 15.08 1.97
CA LYS A 143 1.14 15.91 1.23
C LYS A 143 1.34 16.02 -0.30
N LYS A 144 2.49 15.60 -0.82
CA LYS A 144 2.82 15.67 -2.25
C LYS A 144 3.48 14.39 -2.72
N PHE A 145 2.95 13.83 -3.80
CA PHE A 145 3.57 12.77 -4.56
C PHE A 145 4.31 13.36 -5.77
N LYS A 146 5.53 12.91 -6.04
CA LYS A 146 6.38 13.43 -7.12
C LYS A 146 6.98 12.26 -7.89
N ILE A 147 6.84 12.28 -9.21
CA ILE A 147 7.52 11.32 -10.09
C ILE A 147 8.18 12.02 -11.28
N LYS A 148 9.23 11.40 -11.81
CA LYS A 148 9.91 11.79 -13.04
C LYS A 148 9.92 10.58 -13.97
N PRO A 149 8.81 10.32 -14.69
CA PRO A 149 8.70 9.11 -15.49
C PRO A 149 9.62 9.15 -16.70
N ASN A 150 9.83 10.34 -17.30
CA ASN A 150 10.62 10.54 -18.52
C ASN A 150 10.19 9.60 -19.66
N ILE A 151 8.89 9.37 -19.77
CA ILE A 151 8.31 8.54 -20.82
C ILE A 151 7.97 9.44 -21.99
N GLN A 152 8.22 8.94 -23.20
CA GLN A 152 7.80 9.53 -24.48
C GLN A 152 6.64 8.72 -25.05
N ALA A 153 5.68 9.38 -25.69
CA ALA A 153 4.63 8.69 -26.44
C ALA A 153 5.20 8.11 -27.73
N GLU A 154 4.76 6.91 -28.10
CA GLU A 154 4.96 6.42 -29.47
C GLU A 154 4.14 7.26 -30.45
N ASP A 155 4.63 7.36 -31.67
CA ASP A 155 4.04 8.18 -32.71
C ASP A 155 2.64 7.69 -33.09
N GLY A 156 1.62 8.53 -32.88
CA GLY A 156 0.24 8.18 -33.18
C GLY A 156 -0.71 9.36 -32.97
N ASP A 157 -1.97 9.18 -33.33
CA ASP A 157 -2.99 10.24 -33.32
C ASP A 157 -3.89 10.14 -32.08
N ARG A 158 -4.01 11.25 -31.35
CA ARG A 158 -5.08 11.54 -30.36
C ARG A 158 -5.51 10.43 -29.39
N ARG A 159 -4.56 9.69 -28.84
CA ARG A 159 -4.83 8.49 -28.04
C ARG A 159 -4.48 8.67 -26.57
N PRO A 160 -5.09 7.88 -25.66
CA PRO A 160 -4.58 7.74 -24.31
C PRO A 160 -3.13 7.26 -24.32
N TRP A 161 -2.27 7.95 -23.58
CA TRP A 161 -0.86 7.60 -23.48
C TRP A 161 -0.46 7.26 -22.05
N LEU A 162 -0.82 8.11 -21.09
CA LEU A 162 -0.55 7.88 -19.67
C LEU A 162 -1.82 8.08 -18.85
N THR A 163 -2.06 7.17 -17.92
CA THR A 163 -3.13 7.33 -16.92
C THR A 163 -2.56 7.15 -15.52
N PHE A 164 -2.95 8.04 -14.61
CA PHE A 164 -2.72 7.90 -13.18
C PHE A 164 -4.06 7.61 -12.52
N VAL A 165 -4.15 6.43 -11.93
CA VAL A 165 -5.28 5.96 -11.14
C VAL A 165 -4.94 6.21 -9.68
N LEU A 166 -5.72 7.06 -9.03
CA LEU A 166 -5.56 7.39 -7.62
C LEU A 166 -6.70 6.78 -6.85
N ASP A 167 -6.39 5.81 -6.00
CA ASP A 167 -7.39 5.10 -5.23
C ASP A 167 -7.50 5.59 -3.79
N ASN A 168 -8.62 6.22 -3.48
CA ASN A 168 -8.92 6.85 -2.19
C ASN A 168 -7.92 7.97 -1.79
N PHE A 169 -7.48 8.76 -2.78
CA PHE A 169 -6.63 9.94 -2.53
C PHE A 169 -7.40 11.22 -2.81
N PRO A 170 -7.28 12.26 -1.96
CA PRO A 170 -7.74 13.60 -2.32
C PRO A 170 -6.80 14.22 -3.35
N ILE A 171 -7.30 15.14 -4.18
CA ILE A 171 -6.47 15.90 -5.13
C ILE A 171 -6.76 17.39 -5.00
N LYS A 172 -5.86 18.13 -4.35
CA LYS A 172 -5.91 19.59 -4.29
C LYS A 172 -5.43 20.22 -5.59
N SER A 173 -4.29 19.75 -6.10
CA SER A 173 -3.77 20.21 -7.39
C SER A 173 -2.80 19.22 -8.02
N ILE A 174 -2.63 19.33 -9.33
CA ILE A 174 -1.63 18.59 -10.10
C ILE A 174 -0.69 19.59 -10.80
N LYS A 175 0.58 19.22 -10.98
CA LYS A 175 1.53 19.93 -11.85
C LYS A 175 2.24 18.94 -12.75
N SER A 176 2.15 19.13 -14.06
CA SER A 176 2.85 18.32 -15.06
C SER A 176 3.90 19.15 -15.78
N THR A 177 5.04 18.53 -16.08
CA THR A 177 6.09 19.08 -16.94
C THR A 177 6.18 18.23 -18.20
N ILE A 178 5.83 18.82 -19.33
CA ILE A 178 5.79 18.16 -20.65
C ILE A 178 6.81 18.82 -21.59
N THR A 179 7.52 18.00 -22.34
CA THR A 179 8.26 18.42 -23.55
C THR A 179 7.42 18.09 -24.78
N TYR A 180 7.27 19.04 -25.69
CA TYR A 180 6.47 18.90 -26.91
C TYR A 180 7.08 19.77 -28.02
N SER A 181 6.91 19.34 -29.27
CA SER A 181 7.59 19.94 -30.42
C SER A 181 6.66 20.23 -31.60
N ARG A 182 6.95 21.31 -32.33
CA ARG A 182 6.45 21.58 -33.68
C ARG A 182 7.12 20.65 -34.67
N ARG A 183 6.33 20.13 -35.63
CA ARG A 183 6.82 19.30 -36.74
C ARG A 183 6.20 19.75 -38.06
N LYS A 184 6.72 19.26 -39.19
CA LYS A 184 6.33 19.68 -40.55
C LYS A 184 4.89 19.32 -40.93
N GLN A 185 4.42 18.15 -40.52
CA GLN A 185 3.08 17.68 -40.84
C GLN A 185 2.17 17.81 -39.63
N ASP A 186 2.51 17.09 -38.56
CA ASP A 186 1.70 17.00 -37.36
C ASP A 186 2.57 17.08 -36.11
N SER A 187 2.19 17.97 -35.19
CA SER A 187 3.03 18.40 -34.06
C SER A 187 2.65 17.68 -32.77
N ASP A 188 3.54 17.69 -31.78
CA ASP A 188 3.23 17.05 -30.51
C ASP A 188 2.22 17.89 -29.72
N ASP A 189 1.05 17.31 -29.46
CA ASP A 189 0.00 17.93 -28.65
C ASP A 189 -0.34 17.04 -27.44
N VAL A 190 -0.72 17.66 -26.32
CA VAL A 190 -1.14 16.92 -25.12
C VAL A 190 -2.42 17.50 -24.55
N LYS A 191 -3.43 16.64 -24.43
CA LYS A 191 -4.69 16.88 -23.73
C LYS A 191 -4.56 16.29 -22.33
N VAL A 192 -4.95 17.08 -21.33
CA VAL A 192 -4.95 16.66 -19.93
C VAL A 192 -6.40 16.57 -19.45
N LYS A 193 -6.79 15.42 -18.91
CA LYS A 193 -8.12 15.21 -18.32
C LYS A 193 -7.97 14.86 -16.85
N ILE A 194 -8.87 15.38 -16.01
CA ILE A 194 -8.97 15.00 -14.61
C ILE A 194 -10.42 14.59 -14.36
N ASN A 195 -10.63 13.33 -13.98
CA ASN A 195 -11.96 12.72 -13.86
C ASN A 195 -12.82 12.96 -15.12
N GLY A 196 -12.25 12.72 -16.30
CA GLY A 196 -12.90 12.96 -17.59
C GLY A 196 -13.01 14.44 -18.01
N LYS A 197 -12.87 15.40 -17.08
CA LYS A 197 -12.94 16.83 -17.39
C LYS A 197 -11.65 17.32 -18.04
N ILE A 198 -11.76 17.78 -19.29
CA ILE A 198 -10.65 18.34 -20.07
C ILE A 198 -10.18 19.65 -19.42
N GLN A 199 -8.87 19.75 -19.21
CA GLN A 199 -8.21 20.93 -18.64
C GLN A 199 -7.76 21.88 -19.75
N THR A 200 -8.74 22.56 -20.37
CA THR A 200 -8.57 23.38 -21.58
C THR A 200 -7.57 24.53 -21.40
N SER A 201 -7.06 25.04 -22.53
CA SER A 201 -6.27 26.26 -22.59
C SER A 201 -7.19 27.47 -22.85
N PHE A 202 -6.80 28.67 -22.41
CA PHE A 202 -7.50 29.92 -22.74
C PHE A 202 -7.09 30.35 -24.16
N ILE A 203 -7.35 29.50 -25.15
CA ILE A 203 -7.05 29.77 -26.56
C ILE A 203 -8.39 29.88 -27.30
N PRO A 204 -8.61 30.96 -28.08
CA PRO A 204 -9.93 31.24 -28.66
C PRO A 204 -10.38 30.26 -29.77
N THR A 205 -9.46 29.46 -30.31
CA THR A 205 -9.74 28.67 -31.52
C THR A 205 -10.28 27.29 -31.19
N ARG A 206 -11.40 26.91 -31.83
CA ARG A 206 -12.04 25.58 -31.68
C ARG A 206 -11.08 24.41 -31.93
N LYS A 207 -10.11 24.57 -32.84
CA LYS A 207 -9.11 23.54 -33.20
C LYS A 207 -8.19 23.15 -32.04
N HIS A 208 -7.89 24.08 -31.13
CA HIS A 208 -6.92 23.87 -30.05
C HIS A 208 -7.55 23.82 -28.65
N PHE A 209 -8.86 24.03 -28.57
CA PHE A 209 -9.57 24.18 -27.31
C PHE A 209 -9.37 23.00 -26.36
N PHE A 210 -9.31 21.78 -26.91
CA PHE A 210 -9.13 20.56 -26.13
C PHE A 210 -7.67 20.23 -25.78
N TRP A 211 -6.71 20.97 -26.31
CA TRP A 211 -5.28 20.73 -26.13
C TRP A 211 -4.66 21.73 -25.15
N LYS A 212 -3.77 21.24 -24.28
CA LYS A 212 -3.13 22.05 -23.24
C LYS A 212 -1.69 22.41 -23.56
N PHE A 213 -0.98 21.48 -24.18
CA PHE A 213 0.35 21.68 -24.75
C PHE A 213 0.19 21.46 -26.24
N ILE A 214 0.60 22.46 -27.05
CA ILE A 214 0.30 22.48 -28.47
C ILE A 214 1.59 22.82 -29.23
N GLY A 215 2.13 21.84 -29.94
CA GLY A 215 3.39 21.97 -30.67
C GLY A 215 3.26 22.91 -31.87
N SER A 216 2.11 22.91 -32.54
CA SER A 216 1.86 23.75 -33.72
C SER A 216 1.92 25.26 -33.45
N LEU A 217 1.81 25.68 -32.18
CA LEU A 217 1.93 27.08 -31.75
C LEU A 217 3.37 27.51 -31.42
N LEU A 218 4.35 26.62 -31.50
CA LEU A 218 5.76 26.97 -31.33
C LEU A 218 6.31 27.61 -32.61
N SER A 219 7.35 28.44 -32.48
CA SER A 219 8.04 28.98 -33.65
C SER A 219 8.92 27.93 -34.30
N TRP A 220 9.26 28.13 -35.57
CA TRP A 220 10.19 27.25 -36.27
C TRP A 220 11.64 27.42 -35.79
N GLU A 221 12.03 28.58 -35.24
CA GLU A 221 13.38 28.73 -34.64
C GLU A 221 13.51 27.99 -33.31
N PHE A 222 12.41 27.87 -32.56
CA PHE A 222 12.37 27.16 -31.27
C PHE A 222 11.27 26.08 -31.29
N PRO A 223 11.44 25.03 -32.11
CA PRO A 223 10.39 24.07 -32.40
C PRO A 223 10.16 23.10 -31.23
N THR A 224 10.90 23.18 -30.13
CA THR A 224 10.73 22.30 -28.97
C THR A 224 10.64 23.11 -27.69
N LYS A 225 9.68 22.78 -26.83
CA LYS A 225 9.49 23.47 -25.56
C LYS A 225 9.23 22.50 -24.42
N THR A 226 9.88 22.73 -23.29
CA THR A 226 9.53 22.06 -22.03
C THR A 226 8.77 23.05 -21.14
N LYS A 227 7.55 22.70 -20.74
CA LYS A 227 6.68 23.61 -19.98
C LYS A 227 6.06 22.89 -18.80
N THR A 228 6.00 23.58 -17.66
CA THR A 228 5.26 23.12 -16.48
C THR A 228 3.91 23.83 -16.40
N LYS A 229 2.83 23.07 -16.20
CA LYS A 229 1.48 23.60 -15.95
C LYS A 229 0.88 23.00 -14.70
N GLY A 230 0.20 23.84 -13.93
CA GLY A 230 -0.54 23.46 -12.73
C GLY A 230 -2.05 23.57 -12.93
N PHE A 231 -2.79 22.72 -12.24
CA PHE A 231 -4.24 22.61 -12.32
C PHE A 231 -4.79 22.42 -10.90
N TRP A 232 -5.79 23.21 -10.53
CA TRP A 232 -6.44 23.15 -9.21
C TRP A 232 -7.79 22.45 -9.35
N THR A 233 -8.10 21.52 -8.45
CA THR A 233 -9.25 20.62 -8.59
C THR A 233 -10.05 20.43 -7.32
N TRP A 234 -9.42 20.44 -6.14
CA TRP A 234 -10.08 20.29 -4.83
C TRP A 234 -11.00 19.07 -4.73
N LEU A 235 -10.52 17.92 -5.19
CA LEU A 235 -11.25 16.66 -5.14
C LEU A 235 -11.07 16.00 -3.74
N PRO A 236 -12.16 15.54 -3.10
CA PRO A 236 -12.10 14.81 -1.83
C PRO A 236 -11.47 13.42 -2.02
N PRO A 237 -11.15 12.66 -0.96
CA PRO A 237 -10.70 11.28 -1.11
C PRO A 237 -11.69 10.43 -1.92
N GLY A 238 -11.19 9.73 -2.94
CA GLY A 238 -12.00 8.84 -3.78
C GLY A 238 -11.18 8.23 -4.91
N LEU A 239 -11.85 7.55 -5.84
CA LEU A 239 -11.25 7.08 -7.08
C LEU A 239 -11.16 8.24 -8.07
N HIS A 240 -9.94 8.54 -8.53
CA HIS A 240 -9.69 9.60 -9.48
C HIS A 240 -8.76 9.17 -10.61
N TYR A 241 -8.96 9.82 -11.76
CA TYR A 241 -8.15 9.60 -12.96
C TYR A 241 -7.50 10.91 -13.40
N ILE A 242 -6.20 10.85 -13.65
CA ILE A 242 -5.47 11.89 -14.39
C ILE A 242 -4.97 11.26 -15.67
N GLU A 243 -5.47 11.75 -16.80
CA GLU A 243 -5.15 11.18 -18.11
C GLU A 243 -4.39 12.21 -18.95
N PHE A 244 -3.40 11.71 -19.68
CA PHE A 244 -2.68 12.42 -20.72
C PHE A 244 -2.94 11.71 -22.04
N ASP A 245 -3.72 12.35 -22.90
CA ASP A 245 -3.88 11.91 -24.28
C ASP A 245 -2.84 12.65 -25.12
N ALA A 246 -2.14 11.91 -25.97
CA ALA A 246 -1.05 12.42 -26.80
C ALA A 246 -1.48 12.46 -28.27
N ASP A 247 -1.03 13.50 -28.94
CA ASP A 247 -0.86 13.53 -30.38
C ASP A 247 0.64 13.52 -30.68
N ARG A 248 1.07 12.63 -31.59
CA ARG A 248 2.48 12.38 -31.94
C ARG A 248 3.32 11.92 -30.73
N MET A 249 4.48 12.53 -30.46
CA MET A 249 5.49 11.96 -29.54
C MET A 249 5.94 12.88 -28.38
N PRO A 250 5.03 13.51 -27.61
CA PRO A 250 5.41 14.31 -26.44
C PRO A 250 6.09 13.49 -25.34
N VAL A 251 6.75 14.16 -24.39
CA VAL A 251 7.47 13.53 -23.27
C VAL A 251 7.00 14.07 -21.92
N LEU A 252 6.58 13.19 -21.01
CA LEU A 252 6.23 13.54 -19.63
C LEU A 252 7.49 13.45 -18.79
N ARG A 253 8.06 14.61 -18.48
CA ARG A 253 9.28 14.73 -17.69
C ARG A 253 9.01 14.60 -16.19
N LYS A 254 7.88 15.13 -15.73
CA LYS A 254 7.57 15.22 -14.30
C LYS A 254 6.07 15.32 -14.03
N LEU A 255 5.61 14.66 -12.98
CA LEU A 255 4.29 14.87 -12.39
C LEU A 255 4.43 15.12 -10.89
N ILE A 256 3.71 16.11 -10.39
CA ILE A 256 3.53 16.39 -8.97
C ILE A 256 2.05 16.38 -8.68
N ILE A 257 1.61 15.53 -7.76
CA ILE A 257 0.24 15.51 -7.25
C ILE A 257 0.29 16.06 -5.82
N ASN A 258 -0.53 17.06 -5.55
CA ASN A 258 -0.68 17.66 -4.24
C ASN A 258 -2.00 17.20 -3.65
N PHE A 259 -1.91 16.38 -2.61
CA PHE A 259 -3.05 15.86 -1.87
C PHE A 259 -3.63 16.91 -0.90
N GLY A 260 -2.90 18.01 -0.68
CA GLY A 260 -3.24 19.03 0.33
C GLY A 260 -2.76 18.62 1.72
N GLU A 261 -3.17 17.43 2.14
CA GLU A 261 -2.81 16.82 3.42
C GLU A 261 -2.16 15.44 3.21
N LYS A 262 -1.65 14.83 4.28
CA LYS A 262 -1.17 13.45 4.22
C LYS A 262 -2.38 12.55 3.91
N PRO A 263 -2.32 11.71 2.87
CA PRO A 263 -3.41 10.77 2.59
C PRO A 263 -3.66 9.87 3.80
N SER A 264 -4.92 9.78 4.21
CA SER A 264 -5.37 8.87 5.26
C SER A 264 -5.31 7.43 4.75
N ILE A 265 -4.89 6.51 5.61
CA ILE A 265 -4.94 5.08 5.29
C ILE A 265 -6.42 4.70 5.08
N PRO A 266 -6.82 4.17 3.91
CA PRO A 266 -8.18 3.73 3.67
C PRO A 266 -8.59 2.68 4.72
N LYS A 267 -9.84 2.72 5.16
CA LYS A 267 -10.40 1.61 5.95
C LYS A 267 -10.58 0.42 4.99
N ARG A 268 -10.24 -0.79 5.41
CA ARG A 268 -10.46 -1.97 4.57
C ARG A 268 -11.98 -2.16 4.36
N PRO A 269 -12.46 -2.42 3.14
CA PRO A 269 -13.90 -2.59 2.88
C PRO A 269 -14.47 -3.71 3.75
N GLY A 270 -15.47 -3.42 4.57
CA GLY A 270 -16.06 -4.37 5.52
C GLY A 270 -15.21 -4.67 6.76
N SER A 271 -14.00 -4.10 6.91
CA SER A 271 -13.22 -4.28 8.13
C SER A 271 -13.75 -3.38 9.23
N LYS A 272 -14.01 -3.97 10.39
CA LYS A 272 -13.95 -3.24 11.65
C LYS A 272 -12.56 -2.58 11.76
N GLN A 273 -12.50 -1.39 12.32
CA GLN A 273 -11.28 -0.57 12.37
C GLN A 273 -10.09 -1.37 12.96
N ILE A 274 -9.03 -1.63 12.19
CA ILE A 274 -7.83 -2.30 12.71
C ILE A 274 -7.22 -1.41 13.79
N PRO A 275 -7.10 -1.89 15.04
CA PRO A 275 -6.64 -1.05 16.13
C PRO A 275 -5.16 -0.66 15.95
N THR A 276 -4.81 0.54 16.40
CA THR A 276 -3.44 1.08 16.37
C THR A 276 -3.04 1.56 17.76
N VAL A 277 -1.76 1.88 17.98
CA VAL A 277 -1.32 2.44 19.27
C VAL A 277 -2.05 3.74 19.63
N ASP A 278 -2.38 4.56 18.64
CA ASP A 278 -3.10 5.83 18.85
C ASP A 278 -4.63 5.67 18.86
N ASN A 279 -5.15 4.55 18.34
CA ASN A 279 -6.57 4.22 18.38
C ASN A 279 -6.76 2.71 18.59
N PRO A 280 -6.62 2.25 19.84
CA PRO A 280 -6.55 0.84 20.17
C PRO A 280 -7.93 0.22 20.38
N LYS A 281 -9.02 0.90 20.01
CA LYS A 281 -10.37 0.43 20.26
C LYS A 281 -10.63 -0.94 19.62
N TRP A 282 -10.96 -1.93 20.44
CA TRP A 282 -11.24 -3.29 20.02
C TRP A 282 -12.42 -3.37 19.06
N THR A 283 -12.29 -4.25 18.09
CA THR A 283 -13.27 -4.48 17.04
C THR A 283 -14.36 -5.48 17.44
N GLY A 284 -14.21 -6.17 18.57
CA GLY A 284 -15.05 -7.31 18.91
C GLY A 284 -14.45 -8.67 18.52
N ASP A 285 -13.26 -8.70 17.91
CA ASP A 285 -12.43 -9.92 17.80
C ASP A 285 -10.93 -9.54 17.84
N PHE A 286 -10.17 -10.10 18.80
CA PHE A 286 -8.73 -9.87 18.90
C PHE A 286 -7.94 -10.44 17.71
N ARG A 287 -8.54 -11.32 16.90
CA ARG A 287 -7.94 -11.79 15.64
C ARG A 287 -7.73 -10.66 14.63
N ASP A 288 -8.47 -9.57 14.74
CA ASP A 288 -8.36 -8.38 13.88
C ASP A 288 -7.11 -7.54 14.17
N ASP A 289 -6.51 -7.69 15.36
CA ASP A 289 -5.30 -6.96 15.73
C ASP A 289 -4.08 -7.43 14.93
N THR A 290 -3.17 -6.51 14.65
CA THR A 290 -1.80 -6.85 14.22
C THR A 290 -1.02 -7.48 15.39
N GLU A 291 0.06 -8.22 15.12
CA GLU A 291 0.80 -8.94 16.19
C GLU A 291 1.40 -8.00 17.23
N ASP A 292 1.87 -6.82 16.81
CA ASP A 292 2.37 -5.75 17.68
C ASP A 292 1.28 -5.21 18.61
N ILE A 293 0.07 -4.98 18.10
CA ILE A 293 -1.06 -4.51 18.93
C ILE A 293 -1.54 -5.61 19.86
N LEU A 294 -1.65 -6.83 19.36
CA LEU A 294 -2.10 -7.97 20.15
C LEU A 294 -1.14 -8.28 21.30
N LEU A 295 0.18 -8.29 21.03
CA LEU A 295 1.20 -8.46 22.07
C LEU A 295 1.23 -7.26 23.02
N ALA A 296 1.03 -6.04 22.53
CA ALA A 296 0.93 -4.85 23.39
C ALA A 296 -0.26 -4.94 24.37
N ARG A 297 -1.43 -5.40 23.92
CA ARG A 297 -2.60 -5.62 24.78
C ARG A 297 -2.33 -6.64 25.86
N LEU A 298 -1.65 -7.74 25.51
CA LEU A 298 -1.24 -8.75 26.46
C LEU A 298 -0.32 -8.15 27.54
N ILE A 299 0.78 -7.52 27.13
CA ILE A 299 1.76 -6.93 28.06
C ILE A 299 1.09 -5.86 28.94
N PHE A 300 0.23 -5.04 28.36
CA PHE A 300 -0.50 -4.01 29.09
C PHE A 300 -1.47 -4.63 30.12
N GLY A 301 -2.25 -5.62 29.73
CA GLY A 301 -3.22 -6.28 30.62
C GLY A 301 -2.56 -7.00 31.80
N GLU A 302 -1.47 -7.71 31.52
CA GLU A 302 -0.77 -8.51 32.53
C GLU A 302 0.17 -7.66 33.41
N ALA A 303 0.70 -6.55 32.87
CA ALA A 303 1.86 -5.90 33.46
C ALA A 303 1.90 -4.37 33.40
N LYS A 304 0.77 -3.67 33.14
CA LYS A 304 0.75 -2.19 33.07
C LYS A 304 1.43 -1.49 34.26
N ASN A 305 1.35 -2.08 35.46
CA ASN A 305 1.89 -1.53 36.70
C ASN A 305 3.22 -2.18 37.14
N GLN A 306 3.89 -2.95 36.28
CA GLN A 306 5.18 -3.59 36.56
C GLN A 306 6.35 -2.80 35.98
N SER A 307 7.58 -3.19 36.34
CA SER A 307 8.81 -2.65 35.73
C SER A 307 8.92 -3.01 34.25
N GLU A 308 9.72 -2.24 33.50
CA GLU A 308 10.00 -2.48 32.09
C GLU A 308 10.53 -3.90 31.85
N ASP A 309 11.53 -4.36 32.61
CA ASP A 309 12.06 -5.73 32.49
C ASP A 309 11.01 -6.83 32.71
N ALA A 310 10.07 -6.62 33.64
CA ALA A 310 9.00 -7.57 33.88
C ALA A 310 8.01 -7.60 32.70
N LYS A 311 7.69 -6.44 32.11
CA LYS A 311 6.89 -6.34 30.88
C LYS A 311 7.57 -7.03 29.70
N ILE A 312 8.87 -6.81 29.53
CA ILE A 312 9.69 -7.47 28.50
C ILE A 312 9.65 -8.99 28.71
N GLY A 313 9.94 -9.47 29.92
CA GLY A 313 9.90 -10.89 30.26
C GLY A 313 8.55 -11.55 29.99
N ILE A 314 7.43 -10.87 30.33
CA ILE A 314 6.08 -11.35 30.04
C ILE A 314 5.86 -11.48 28.53
N GLY A 315 6.26 -10.48 27.74
CA GLY A 315 6.19 -10.55 26.28
C GLY A 315 7.01 -11.71 25.71
N PHE A 316 8.20 -11.96 26.24
CA PHE A 316 9.05 -13.08 25.82
C PHE A 316 8.46 -14.45 26.13
N THR A 317 7.59 -14.59 27.14
CA THR A 317 6.92 -15.88 27.39
C THR A 317 6.11 -16.36 26.17
N VAL A 318 5.57 -15.44 25.37
CA VAL A 318 4.88 -15.76 24.11
C VAL A 318 5.87 -16.31 23.09
N VAL A 319 6.98 -15.60 22.87
CA VAL A 319 8.04 -16.00 21.92
C VAL A 319 8.63 -17.35 22.31
N ASN A 320 8.87 -17.57 23.60
CA ASN A 320 9.42 -18.82 24.12
C ASN A 320 8.45 -19.99 23.95
N ARG A 321 7.14 -19.77 24.13
CA ARG A 321 6.10 -20.78 23.82
C ARG A 321 6.07 -21.13 22.33
N VAL A 322 6.16 -20.14 21.45
CA VAL A 322 6.25 -20.37 19.99
C VAL A 322 7.49 -21.21 19.65
N LYS A 323 8.65 -20.87 20.23
CA LYS A 323 9.90 -21.63 20.04
C LYS A 323 9.80 -23.09 20.48
N LYS A 324 9.01 -23.40 21.51
CA LYS A 324 8.77 -24.78 21.96
C LYS A 324 7.82 -25.58 21.08
N GLN A 325 7.10 -24.95 20.14
CA GLN A 325 6.26 -25.60 19.13
C GLN A 325 5.28 -26.65 19.72
N ARG A 326 4.60 -26.30 20.82
CA ARG A 326 3.65 -27.21 21.48
C ARG A 326 2.20 -26.99 21.00
N PRO A 327 1.46 -28.04 20.58
CA PRO A 327 0.09 -27.89 20.08
C PRO A 327 -0.90 -27.27 21.09
N ASN A 328 -0.69 -27.50 22.38
CA ASN A 328 -1.52 -26.93 23.45
C ASN A 328 -1.25 -25.44 23.70
N TRP A 329 -0.14 -24.89 23.19
CA TRP A 329 0.15 -23.46 23.25
C TRP A 329 -0.14 -22.75 21.94
N GLY A 330 0.21 -23.35 20.79
CA GLY A 330 0.11 -22.73 19.48
C GLY A 330 1.48 -22.55 18.84
N PHE A 331 1.49 -22.28 17.53
CA PHE A 331 2.68 -22.26 16.68
C PHE A 331 3.03 -20.87 16.14
N SER A 332 2.21 -19.85 16.47
CA SER A 332 2.45 -18.45 16.13
C SER A 332 2.18 -17.54 17.33
N ILE A 333 2.69 -16.30 17.29
CA ILE A 333 2.45 -15.30 18.33
C ILE A 333 0.94 -15.13 18.54
N LYS A 334 0.18 -14.96 17.45
CA LYS A 334 -1.28 -14.81 17.50
C LYS A 334 -1.97 -16.05 18.10
N GLU A 335 -1.56 -17.27 17.71
CA GLU A 335 -2.14 -18.49 18.28
C GLU A 335 -1.85 -18.64 19.78
N VAL A 336 -0.63 -18.36 20.22
CA VAL A 336 -0.25 -18.44 21.63
C VAL A 336 -1.04 -17.46 22.49
N ILE A 337 -1.16 -16.21 22.02
CA ILE A 337 -1.89 -15.17 22.74
C ILE A 337 -3.39 -15.46 22.78
N LEU A 338 -3.97 -15.92 21.66
CA LEU A 338 -5.41 -16.17 21.52
C LEU A 338 -5.83 -17.60 21.88
N LYS A 339 -4.94 -18.39 22.45
CA LYS A 339 -5.32 -19.68 23.00
C LYS A 339 -6.16 -19.43 24.26
N GLU A 340 -7.32 -20.09 24.30
CA GLU A 340 -8.31 -19.90 25.36
C GLU A 340 -7.68 -20.08 26.76
N ASN A 341 -7.98 -19.15 27.66
CA ASN A 341 -7.52 -19.15 29.05
C ASN A 341 -5.99 -19.18 29.27
N GLN A 342 -5.17 -18.90 28.24
CA GLN A 342 -3.72 -18.78 28.43
C GLN A 342 -3.31 -17.48 29.12
N TYR A 343 -4.04 -16.41 28.84
CA TYR A 343 -3.78 -15.07 29.38
C TYR A 343 -5.10 -14.43 29.81
N ASP A 344 -5.26 -14.26 31.11
CA ASP A 344 -6.50 -13.77 31.72
C ASP A 344 -6.87 -12.38 31.19
N ALA A 345 -5.88 -11.55 30.87
CA ALA A 345 -6.08 -10.22 30.31
C ALA A 345 -7.03 -10.19 29.09
N LEU A 346 -7.08 -11.24 28.27
CA LEU A 346 -7.89 -11.28 27.05
C LEU A 346 -9.24 -11.98 27.22
N TRP A 347 -9.34 -12.92 28.16
CA TRP A 347 -10.49 -13.82 28.27
C TRP A 347 -11.40 -13.52 29.46
N ASN A 348 -10.86 -12.93 30.53
CA ASN A 348 -11.66 -12.63 31.71
C ASN A 348 -12.49 -11.34 31.46
N PRO A 349 -13.84 -11.40 31.52
CA PRO A 349 -14.69 -10.24 31.27
C PRO A 349 -14.44 -9.06 32.21
N ILE A 350 -13.91 -9.31 33.41
CA ILE A 350 -13.62 -8.30 34.42
C ILE A 350 -12.37 -7.49 34.04
N THR A 351 -11.35 -8.13 33.47
CA THR A 351 -10.06 -7.50 33.13
C THR A 351 -9.96 -7.10 31.66
N SER A 352 -10.68 -7.78 30.77
CA SER A 352 -10.59 -7.60 29.32
C SER A 352 -11.05 -6.23 28.83
N GLY A 353 -12.00 -5.57 29.52
CA GLY A 353 -12.45 -4.21 29.14
C GLY A 353 -11.30 -3.20 29.08
N GLY A 354 -10.32 -3.31 29.98
CA GLY A 354 -9.15 -2.42 30.03
C GLY A 354 -8.17 -2.62 28.88
N VAL A 355 -8.05 -3.85 28.35
CA VAL A 355 -7.20 -4.12 27.18
C VAL A 355 -7.95 -3.92 25.88
N GLN A 356 -9.28 -3.93 25.86
CA GLN A 356 -10.09 -3.69 24.65
C GLN A 356 -10.00 -2.25 24.18
N ASP A 357 -9.99 -1.27 25.09
CA ASP A 357 -9.81 0.14 24.73
C ASP A 357 -8.95 0.86 25.77
N PRO A 358 -7.61 0.63 25.77
CA PRO A 358 -6.70 1.11 26.82
C PRO A 358 -6.57 2.64 26.87
N LEU A 359 -7.09 3.37 25.88
CA LEU A 359 -7.12 4.84 25.87
C LEU A 359 -8.48 5.43 26.23
N ASN A 360 -9.52 4.62 26.40
CA ASN A 360 -10.85 5.11 26.78
C ASN A 360 -10.84 5.68 28.21
N ASN A 361 -11.04 7.00 28.33
CA ASN A 361 -10.99 7.74 29.61
C ASN A 361 -9.69 7.48 30.42
N ALA A 362 -8.58 7.18 29.73
CA ALA A 362 -7.33 6.83 30.36
C ALA A 362 -6.61 8.05 30.95
N ASP A 363 -6.13 7.92 32.18
CA ASP A 363 -5.23 8.91 32.78
C ASP A 363 -3.85 8.91 32.10
N ILE A 364 -3.03 9.92 32.41
CA ILE A 364 -1.71 10.09 31.77
C ILE A 364 -0.80 8.87 32.00
N LEU A 365 -0.87 8.24 33.17
CA LEU A 365 -0.06 7.07 33.51
C LEU A 365 -0.47 5.85 32.68
N THR A 366 -1.76 5.64 32.50
CA THR A 366 -2.34 4.56 31.70
C THR A 366 -1.98 4.74 30.22
N GLN A 367 -2.09 5.96 29.69
CA GLN A 367 -1.67 6.27 28.32
C GLN A 367 -0.17 6.01 28.10
N LYS A 368 0.66 6.33 29.09
CA LYS A 368 2.10 6.06 29.05
C LYS A 368 2.37 4.55 29.07
N ALA A 369 1.74 3.82 29.98
CA ALA A 369 1.88 2.38 30.09
C ALA A 369 1.45 1.65 28.80
N TRP A 370 0.37 2.08 28.16
CA TRP A 370 -0.05 1.53 26.86
C TRP A 370 1.00 1.73 25.77
N LYS A 371 1.52 2.96 25.63
CA LYS A 371 2.57 3.27 24.64
C LYS A 371 3.87 2.51 24.92
N GLU A 372 4.22 2.36 26.19
CA GLU A 372 5.37 1.56 26.63
C GLU A 372 5.19 0.09 26.26
N SER A 373 4.05 -0.53 26.57
CA SER A 373 3.73 -1.89 26.18
C SER A 373 3.79 -2.11 24.67
N TYR A 374 3.34 -1.14 23.87
CA TYR A 374 3.46 -1.18 22.41
C TYR A 374 4.92 -1.11 21.94
N ASN A 375 5.73 -0.23 22.53
CA ASN A 375 7.16 -0.14 22.17
C ASN A 375 7.92 -1.42 22.54
N ILE A 376 7.61 -2.01 23.69
CA ILE A 376 8.17 -3.30 24.10
C ILE A 376 7.75 -4.41 23.14
N ALA A 377 6.46 -4.52 22.82
CA ALA A 377 5.96 -5.52 21.87
C ALA A 377 6.69 -5.43 20.53
N ARG A 378 6.86 -4.21 20.00
CA ARG A 378 7.66 -3.97 18.80
C ARG A 378 9.12 -4.37 18.96
N GLY A 379 9.76 -4.00 20.07
CA GLY A 379 11.16 -4.34 20.31
C GLY A 379 11.41 -5.85 20.41
N ILE A 380 10.44 -6.61 20.92
CA ILE A 380 10.48 -8.08 20.94
C ILE A 380 10.34 -8.64 19.52
N LEU A 381 9.33 -8.20 18.76
CA LEU A 381 9.06 -8.70 17.40
C LEU A 381 10.13 -8.30 16.38
N ASP A 382 10.75 -7.13 16.55
CA ASP A 382 11.85 -6.63 15.73
C ASP A 382 13.23 -7.21 16.19
N GLU A 383 13.23 -8.14 17.16
CA GLU A 383 14.43 -8.78 17.75
C GLU A 383 15.47 -7.77 18.30
N SER A 384 15.03 -6.59 18.73
CA SER A 384 15.89 -5.53 19.27
C SER A 384 16.00 -5.52 20.80
N LEU A 385 15.18 -6.33 21.48
CA LEU A 385 15.22 -6.53 22.93
C LEU A 385 15.70 -7.94 23.25
N GLU A 386 16.39 -8.09 24.38
CA GLU A 386 16.85 -9.40 24.89
C GLU A 386 15.83 -9.96 25.90
N ASP A 387 15.81 -11.29 26.07
CA ASP A 387 14.91 -11.97 27.00
C ASP A 387 15.45 -11.95 28.44
N PRO A 388 14.88 -11.14 29.37
CA PRO A 388 15.31 -11.12 30.76
C PRO A 388 14.75 -12.30 31.57
N SER A 389 13.77 -13.04 31.04
CA SER A 389 13.07 -14.11 31.76
C SER A 389 13.82 -15.44 31.78
N SER A 390 14.98 -15.51 31.13
CA SER A 390 15.80 -16.73 31.01
C SER A 390 15.06 -17.89 30.34
N GLY A 391 14.33 -17.62 29.24
CA GLY A 391 13.62 -18.66 28.49
C GLY A 391 12.28 -19.09 29.11
N ALA A 392 11.73 -18.32 30.04
CA ALA A 392 10.49 -18.68 30.72
C ALA A 392 9.29 -18.79 29.76
N THR A 393 8.37 -19.68 30.08
CA THR A 393 7.11 -19.92 29.34
C THR A 393 5.87 -19.61 30.19
N ASN A 394 6.02 -19.45 31.50
CA ASN A 394 4.93 -19.19 32.43
C ASN A 394 5.34 -18.13 33.43
N PHE A 395 4.37 -17.40 33.97
CA PHE A 395 4.61 -16.42 35.03
C PHE A 395 3.40 -16.27 35.94
N HIS A 396 3.63 -15.73 37.14
CA HIS A 396 2.56 -15.23 38.01
C HIS A 396 3.05 -14.10 38.92
N SER A 397 2.11 -13.36 39.51
CA SER A 397 2.37 -12.25 40.44
C SER A 397 1.70 -12.41 41.82
N TYR A 398 1.22 -13.63 42.15
CA TYR A 398 0.65 -13.93 43.47
C TYR A 398 1.62 -13.61 44.61
N LYS A 399 1.08 -12.94 45.65
CA LYS A 399 1.85 -12.54 46.84
C LYS A 399 2.03 -13.67 47.86
N GLU A 400 1.07 -14.59 47.93
CA GLU A 400 1.05 -15.67 48.93
C GLU A 400 1.11 -17.03 48.24
N ARG A 401 1.89 -17.94 48.84
CA ARG A 401 2.11 -19.30 48.31
C ARG A 401 0.82 -20.09 48.13
N LYS A 402 -0.20 -19.85 48.96
CA LYS A 402 -1.51 -20.50 48.86
C LYS A 402 -2.23 -20.23 47.54
N GLY A 403 -1.90 -19.13 46.85
CA GLY A 403 -2.44 -18.79 45.54
C GLY A 403 -1.58 -19.25 44.37
N PHE A 404 -0.48 -19.98 44.61
CA PHE A 404 0.41 -20.37 43.53
C PHE A 404 -0.25 -21.45 42.67
N PRO A 405 -0.16 -21.35 41.33
CA PRO A 405 -0.59 -22.41 40.46
C PRO A 405 0.19 -23.70 40.73
N ASP A 406 -0.44 -24.86 40.55
CA ASP A 406 0.20 -26.17 40.80
C ASP A 406 1.49 -26.38 39.99
N TRP A 407 1.59 -25.73 38.83
CA TRP A 407 2.78 -25.78 37.97
C TRP A 407 3.94 -24.93 38.48
N ALA A 408 3.72 -24.02 39.43
CA ALA A 408 4.72 -23.10 40.00
C ALA A 408 5.60 -23.79 41.07
N ALA A 409 6.14 -24.95 40.73
CA ALA A 409 7.07 -25.72 41.56
C ALA A 409 8.50 -25.19 41.45
N ASP A 410 9.30 -25.35 42.51
CA ASP A 410 10.68 -24.86 42.58
C ASP A 410 11.55 -25.36 41.42
N LYS A 411 11.34 -26.61 40.96
CA LYS A 411 12.06 -27.19 39.82
C LYS A 411 11.83 -26.47 38.49
N ASN A 412 10.70 -25.76 38.35
CA ASN A 412 10.34 -25.03 37.14
C ASN A 412 10.75 -23.54 37.23
N PHE A 413 11.17 -23.07 38.41
CA PHE A 413 11.48 -21.66 38.64
C PHE A 413 12.73 -21.23 37.86
N LYS A 414 12.65 -20.06 37.20
CA LYS A 414 13.77 -19.46 36.48
C LYS A 414 14.31 -18.24 37.20
N ILE A 415 13.46 -17.24 37.36
CA ILE A 415 13.87 -15.93 37.85
C ILE A 415 12.68 -15.16 38.40
N LYS A 416 12.95 -14.23 39.33
CA LYS A 416 11.98 -13.24 39.80
C LYS A 416 12.42 -11.85 39.31
N ILE A 417 11.53 -11.14 38.63
CA ILE A 417 11.75 -9.77 38.15
C ILE A 417 10.67 -8.89 38.76
N GLY A 418 11.07 -7.96 39.64
CA GLY A 418 10.12 -7.17 40.42
C GLY A 418 9.21 -8.09 41.25
N ASN A 419 7.89 -7.98 41.05
CA ASN A 419 6.88 -8.81 41.72
C ASN A 419 6.42 -10.02 40.89
N THR A 420 7.07 -10.29 39.75
CA THR A 420 6.67 -11.37 38.84
C THR A 420 7.67 -12.51 38.92
N TYR A 421 7.14 -13.72 39.09
CA TYR A 421 7.90 -14.97 39.13
C TYR A 421 7.77 -15.68 37.79
N PHE A 422 8.89 -16.06 37.19
CA PHE A 422 8.96 -16.68 35.87
C PHE A 422 9.39 -18.14 35.99
N TYR A 423 8.75 -18.99 35.19
CA TYR A 423 8.91 -20.44 35.19
C TYR A 423 9.03 -20.99 33.77
N GLU A 424 9.72 -22.12 33.64
CA GLU A 424 9.76 -22.91 32.42
C GLU A 424 9.14 -24.28 32.65
N LEU A 425 8.12 -24.63 31.86
CA LEU A 425 7.54 -25.96 31.89
C LEU A 425 8.23 -26.86 30.86
N GLU A 426 8.86 -27.94 31.33
CA GLU A 426 9.55 -28.90 30.47
C GLU A 426 8.62 -29.96 29.86
N SER A 427 7.42 -30.17 30.40
CA SER A 427 6.46 -31.18 29.92
C SER A 427 5.64 -30.75 28.72
#